data_AF-A0A443DJA4-F1
#
_entry.id   AF-A0A443DJA4-F1
#
_cell.length_a   1.000
_cell.length_b   1.000
_cell.length_c   1.000
_cell.angle_alpha   90.00
_cell.angle_beta   90.00
_cell.angle_gamma   90.00
#
_symmetry.space_group_name_H-M   'P 1'
#
loop_
_entity.id
_entity.type
_entity.pdbx_description
1 polymer ?
#
loop_
_entity_poly.entity_id
_entity_poly.type
_entity_poly.pdbx_seq_one_letter_code
_entity_poly.pdbx_strand_id
1 'polypeptide(L)' 'MPSTSIRKMAYDPDSRILSVWLVASGKCYQFEDVP' A
#
# COMPACT_ATOMS: atom_id res chain seq x y z
N MET A 1 -0.32 15.20 2.88
CA MET A 1 0.14 14.92 4.25
C MET A 1 0.99 13.66 4.22
N PRO A 2 2.27 13.70 4.65
CA PRO A 2 3.04 12.50 4.89
C PRO A 2 2.45 11.74 6.08
N SER A 3 2.27 10.43 5.94
CA SER A 3 1.87 9.54 7.04
C SER A 3 3.13 9.03 7.75
N THR A 4 3.14 9.03 9.08
CA THR A 4 4.24 8.44 9.87
C THR A 4 4.22 6.91 9.83
N SER A 5 3.08 6.30 9.50
CA SER A 5 2.92 4.84 9.49
C SER A 5 3.19 4.21 8.13
N ILE A 6 3.03 4.95 7.03
CA ILE A 6 3.11 4.40 5.67
C ILE A 6 4.40 4.86 5.00
N ARG A 7 5.25 3.89 4.67
CA ARG A 7 6.53 4.12 3.98
C ARG A 7 6.33 4.39 2.50
N LYS A 8 5.47 3.59 1.87
CA LYS A 8 5.18 3.64 0.44
C LYS A 8 3.79 3.09 0.19
N MET A 9 3.17 3.55 -0.88
CA MET A 9 2.00 2.91 -1.51
C MET A 9 2.25 2.77 -3.01
N ALA A 10 1.70 1.74 -3.62
CA ALA A 10 1.73 1.54 -5.06
C ALA A 10 0.42 0.89 -5.47
N TYR A 11 -0.24 1.46 -6.48
CA TYR A 11 -1.45 0.92 -7.06
C TYR A 11 -1.13 0.39 -8.44
N ASP A 12 -1.53 -0.86 -8.70
CA ASP A 12 -1.51 -1.45 -10.02
C ASP A 12 -2.94 -1.43 -10.59
N PRO A 13 -3.24 -0.59 -11.59
CA PRO A 13 -4.59 -0.45 -12.14
C PRO A 13 -5.03 -1.67 -12.97
N ASP A 14 -4.09 -2.46 -13.51
CA ASP A 14 -4.43 -3.63 -14.33
C ASP A 14 -4.98 -4.76 -13.45
N SER A 15 -4.36 -4.96 -12.28
CA SER A 15 -4.80 -5.95 -11.28
C SER A 15 -5.74 -5.37 -10.22
N ARG A 16 -5.93 -4.04 -10.17
CA ARG A 16 -6.67 -3.31 -9.12
C ARG A 16 -6.14 -3.60 -7.70
N ILE A 17 -4.83 -3.81 -7.58
CA ILE A 17 -4.18 -4.10 -6.31
C ILE A 17 -3.50 -2.85 -5.75
N LEU A 18 -3.86 -2.46 -4.53
CA LEU A 18 -3.14 -1.47 -3.75
C LEU A 18 -2.16 -2.17 -2.78
N SER A 19 -0.87 -1.94 -2.97
CA SER A 19 0.18 -2.39 -2.07
C SER A 19 0.59 -1.26 -1.11
N VAL A 20 0.56 -1.53 0.20
CA VAL A 20 0.91 -0.57 1.25
C VAL A 20 2.04 -1.13 2.12
N TRP A 21 3.15 -0.41 2.21
CA TRP A 21 4.28 -0.77 3.06
C TRP A 21 4.27 0.05 4.34
N LEU A 22 4.20 -0.61 5.49
CA LEU A 22 4.23 0.06 6.79
C LEU A 22 5.67 0.26 7.28
N VAL A 23 5.94 1.44 7.86
CA VAL A 23 7.25 1.77 8.45
C VAL A 23 7.52 0.89 9.67
N ALA A 24 6.54 0.74 10.56
CA ALA A 24 6.72 0.10 11.86
C ALA A 24 7.04 -1.40 11.79
N SER A 25 6.45 -2.12 10.84
CA SER A 25 6.59 -3.57 10.72
C SER A 25 7.43 -4.02 9.52
N GLY A 26 7.70 -3.11 8.58
CA GLY A 26 8.30 -3.44 7.28
C GLY A 26 7.41 -4.33 6.39
N LYS A 27 6.20 -4.68 6.84
CA LYS A 27 5.28 -5.56 6.11
C LYS A 27 4.61 -4.80 4.95
N CYS A 28 4.36 -5.54 3.88
CA CYS A 28 3.51 -5.12 2.77
C CYS A 28 2.12 -5.76 2.94
N TYR A 29 1.08 -4.95 2.86
CA TYR A 29 -0.31 -5.40 2.78
C TYR A 29 -0.81 -5.14 1.37
N GLN A 30 -1.53 -6.10 0.82
CA GLN A 30 -2.17 -5.99 -0.49
C GLN A 30 -3.67 -5.94 -0.29
N PHE A 31 -4.29 -4.98 -0.96
CA PHE A 31 -5.74 -4.82 -1.01
C PHE A 31 -6.14 -5.04 -2.46
N GLU A 32 -6.97 -6.04 -2.69
CA GLU A 32 -7.47 -6.43 -4.01
C GLU A 32 -8.77 -5.68 -4.33
N ASP A 33 -9.12 -5.61 -5.62
CA ASP A 33 -10.34 -4.97 -6.15
C ASP A 33 -10.56 -3.53 -5.65
N VAL A 34 -9.48 -2.77 -5.49
CA VAL A 34 -9.56 -1.36 -5.11
C VAL A 34 -10.04 -0.55 -6.33
N PRO A 35 -11.13 0.23 -6.21
CA PRO A 35 -11.68 1.02 -7.30
C PRO A 35 -10.83 2.25 -7.67
#